data_AF-A0A534BSF0-F1
#
_entry.id   AF-A0A534BSF0-F1
#
_cell.length_a   1.000
_cell.length_b   1.000
_cell.length_c   1.000
_cell.angle_alpha   90.00
_cell.angle_beta   90.00
_cell.angle_gamma   90.00
#
_symmetry.space_group_name_H-M   'P 1'
#
loop_
_entity.id
_entity.type
_entity.pdbx_description
1 polymer ?
#
loop_
_entity_poly.entity_id
_entity_poly.type
_entity_poly.pdbx_seq_one_letter_code
_entity_poly.pdbx_strand_id
1 'polypeptide(L)' 'MPGQSEHAQRFRALHQGAEPFVIPNVWDGGSAAIMQALGFEALATSSAACAATLGKLDGE' A
#
# COMPACT_ATOMS: atom_id res chain seq x y z
N MET A 1 -13.25 -0.67 13.85
CA MET A 1 -12.23 -0.73 12.80
C MET A 1 -12.58 -1.90 11.90
N PRO A 2 -12.51 -1.77 10.57
CA PRO A 2 -12.78 -2.87 9.66
C PRO A 2 -11.90 -4.08 9.98
N GLY A 3 -12.43 -5.29 9.80
CA GLY A 3 -11.63 -6.51 9.92
C GLY A 3 -10.75 -6.73 8.68
N GLN A 4 -9.75 -7.61 8.77
CA GLN A 4 -8.89 -7.95 7.61
C GLN A 4 -9.73 -8.41 6.41
N SER A 5 -10.72 -9.28 6.63
CA SER A 5 -11.60 -9.77 5.57
C SER A 5 -12.37 -8.65 4.86
N GLU A 6 -12.78 -7.62 5.59
CA GLU A 6 -13.48 -6.45 5.04
C GLU A 6 -12.54 -5.61 4.17
N HIS A 7 -11.30 -5.40 4.62
CA HIS A 7 -10.26 -4.76 3.80
C HIS A 7 -9.97 -5.54 2.51
N ALA A 8 -9.87 -6.87 2.58
CA ALA A 8 -9.63 -7.72 1.41
C ALA A 8 -10.79 -7.65 0.41
N GLN A 9 -12.04 -7.62 0.88
CA GLN A 9 -13.23 -7.46 0.04
C GLN A 9 -13.23 -6.08 -0.66
N ARG A 10 -12.94 -5.00 0.08
CA ARG A 10 -12.87 -3.65 -0.49
C ARG A 10 -11.75 -3.54 -1.53
N PHE A 11 -10.56 -4.07 -1.25
CA PHE A 11 -9.45 -4.06 -2.20
C PHE A 11 -9.75 -4.88 -3.46
N ARG A 12 -10.46 -6.01 -3.34
CA ARG A 12 -10.93 -6.79 -4.49
C ARG A 12 -11.94 -6.00 -5.32
N ALA A 13 -12.85 -5.27 -4.69
CA ALA A 13 -13.81 -4.44 -5.40
C ALA A 13 -13.12 -3.35 -6.24
N LEU A 14 -12.05 -2.72 -5.72
CA LEU A 14 -11.23 -1.76 -6.48
C LEU A 14 -10.64 -2.39 -7.76
N HIS A 15 -10.17 -3.63 -7.70
CA HIS A 15 -9.62 -4.34 -8.88
C HIS A 15 -10.68 -4.75 -9.91
N GLN A 16 -11.92 -4.91 -9.48
CA GLN A 16 -13.04 -5.29 -10.34
C GLN A 16 -13.75 -4.06 -10.94
N GLY A 17 -13.35 -2.85 -10.54
CA GLY A 17 -13.86 -1.60 -11.07
C GLY A 17 -13.60 -1.44 -12.56
N ALA A 18 -14.43 -0.63 -13.21
CA ALA A 18 -14.27 -0.33 -14.64
C ALA A 18 -13.03 0.55 -14.93
N GLU A 19 -12.59 1.33 -13.94
CA GLU A 19 -11.45 2.22 -14.03
C GLU A 19 -10.27 1.68 -13.23
N PRO A 20 -9.03 1.80 -13.74
CA PRO A 20 -7.85 1.49 -12.96
C PRO A 20 -7.71 2.48 -11.79
N PHE A 21 -7.14 2.01 -10.69
CA PHE A 21 -6.83 2.84 -9.54
C PHE A 21 -5.32 2.79 -9.24
N VAL A 22 -4.82 3.82 -8.56
CA VAL A 22 -3.40 3.97 -8.25
C VAL A 22 -3.12 3.41 -6.86
N ILE A 23 -2.08 2.57 -6.78
CA ILE A 23 -1.58 2.00 -5.52
C ILE A 23 -0.13 2.47 -5.33
N PRO A 24 0.13 3.49 -4.49
CA PRO A 24 1.49 3.91 -4.18
C PRO A 24 2.18 2.89 -3.27
N ASN A 25 3.49 2.75 -3.45
CA ASN A 25 4.35 2.01 -2.54
C ASN A 25 4.75 2.88 -1.35
N VAL A 26 4.63 2.34 -0.13
CA VAL A 26 5.04 2.95 1.13
C VAL A 26 6.07 2.06 1.85
N TRP A 27 6.89 2.65 2.70
CA TRP A 27 8.03 1.96 3.35
C TRP A 27 8.12 2.22 4.86
N ASP A 28 7.25 3.07 5.40
CA ASP A 28 7.12 3.34 6.84
C ASP A 28 5.72 3.90 7.18
N GLY A 29 5.46 4.16 8.46
CA GLY A 29 4.18 4.73 8.91
C GLY A 29 3.94 6.18 8.45
N GLY A 30 5.00 6.96 8.25
CA GLY A 30 4.91 8.35 7.81
C GLY A 30 4.46 8.47 6.35
N SER A 31 5.12 7.71 5.47
CA SER A 31 4.74 7.59 4.06
C SER A 31 3.31 7.04 3.91
N ALA A 32 2.91 6.05 4.71
CA ALA A 32 1.53 5.56 4.72
C ALA A 32 0.52 6.65 5.10
N ALA A 33 0.78 7.42 6.16
CA ALA A 33 -0.10 8.50 6.60
C ALA A 33 -0.24 9.61 5.55
N ILE A 34 0.85 9.98 4.88
CA ILE A 34 0.83 10.98 3.81
C ILE A 34 -0.01 10.50 2.62
N MET A 35 0.21 9.27 2.15
CA MET A 35 -0.55 8.74 1.00
C MET A 35 -2.04 8.59 1.32
N GLN A 36 -2.38 8.19 2.55
CA GLN A 36 -3.77 8.19 3.01
C GLN A 36 -4.36 9.61 3.00
N ALA A 37 -3.64 10.62 3.49
CA ALA A 37 -4.09 12.01 3.50
C ALA A 37 -4.28 12.59 2.09
N LEU A 38 -3.53 12.10 1.11
CA LEU A 38 -3.69 12.43 -0.31
C LEU A 38 -4.87 11.71 -0.98
N GLY A 39 -5.54 10.79 -0.28
CA GLY A 39 -6.77 10.17 -0.74
C GLY A 39 -6.60 8.88 -1.55
N PHE A 40 -5.42 8.25 -1.53
CA PHE A 40 -5.24 6.95 -2.17
C PHE A 40 -6.08 5.86 -1.48
N GLU A 41 -6.80 5.07 -2.27
CA GLU A 41 -7.76 4.07 -1.76
C GLU A 41 -7.12 2.79 -1.25
N ALA A 42 -5.88 2.51 -1.66
CA ALA A 42 -5.09 1.40 -1.19
C ALA A 42 -3.60 1.75 -1.21
N LEU A 43 -2.80 1.03 -0.41
CA LEU A 43 -1.36 1.17 -0.32
C LEU A 43 -0.70 -0.19 -0.55
N ALA A 44 0.48 -0.18 -1.16
CA ALA A 44 1.35 -1.35 -1.28
C ALA A 44 2.65 -1.11 -0.51
N THR A 45 3.34 -2.18 -0.15
CA THR A 45 4.69 -2.11 0.42
C THR A 45 5.71 -2.59 -0.61
N SER A 46 6.93 -2.05 -0.53
CA SER A 46 8.04 -2.46 -1.39
C SER A 46 9.18 -3.02 -0.55
N SER A 47 9.59 -4.26 -0.83
CA SER A 47 10.75 -4.91 -0.20
C SER A 47 12.02 -4.09 -0.42
N ALA A 48 12.28 -3.67 -1.65
CA ALA A 48 13.43 -2.84 -2.00
C ALA A 48 13.44 -1.51 -1.25
N ALA A 49 12.30 -0.82 -1.18
CA ALA A 49 12.22 0.44 -0.43
C ALA A 49 12.47 0.23 1.07
N CYS A 50 11.88 -0.82 1.66
CA CYS A 50 12.14 -1.20 3.04
C CYS A 50 13.61 -1.60 3.28
N ALA A 51 14.23 -2.38 2.40
CA ALA A 51 15.63 -2.78 2.53
C ALA A 51 16.55 -1.55 2.48
N ALA A 52 16.26 -0.62 1.57
CA ALA A 52 17.00 0.63 1.44
C ALA A 52 16.95 1.50 2.71
N THR A 53 15.80 1.55 3.42
CA THR A 53 15.71 2.29 4.69
C THR A 53 16.58 1.68 5.80
N LEU A 54 16.90 0.38 5.68
CA LEU A 54 17.80 -0.34 6.57
C LEU A 54 19.27 -0.35 6.09
N GLY A 55 19.59 0.36 5.00
CA GLY A 55 20.92 0.37 4.39
C GLY A 55 21.32 -0.97 3.77
N LYS A 56 20.34 -1.77 3.34
CA LYS A 56 20.53 -3.10 2.74
C LYS A 56 20.12 -3.10 1.27
N LEU A 57 20.68 -4.03 0.51
CA LEU A 57 20.15 -4.40 -0.79
C LEU A 57 18.92 -5.29 -0.60
N ASP A 58 17.97 -5.20 -1.52
CA ASP A 58 16.84 -6.13 -1.57
C ASP A 58 17.31 -7.55 -1.89
N GLY A 59 16.70 -8.55 -1.27
CA GLY A 59 17.09 -9.95 -1.40
C GLY A 59 16.29 -10.87 -0.48
N GLU A 60 16.38 -12.18 -0.73
CA GLU A 60 15.83 -13.24 0.13
C GLU A 60 16.82 -13.65 1.24
#